data_AF-A0A924EPL5-F1
#
_entry.id   AF-A0A924EPL5-F1
#
_cell.length_a   1.000
_cell.length_b   1.000
_cell.length_c   1.000
_cell.angle_alpha   90.00
_cell.angle_beta   90.00
_cell.angle_gamma   90.00
#
_symmetry.space_group_name_H-M   'P 1'
#
loop_
_entity.id
_entity.type
_entity.pdbx_description
1 polymer ?
#
loop_
_entity_poly.entity_id
_entity_poly.type
_entity_poly.pdbx_seq_one_letter_code
_entity_poly.pdbx_strand_id
1 'polypeptide(L)'
;MDNKELLKYLYFFSKNIVDLSNDNMKEKIDNTFGWNVFLKKITFLEDDESLIFEHDDRNTYSLTDKGVSILNTIKNELDFENKKQKIELDNLKTSTRVNKFLLKTKWAPLFLSFAAIFVSIYLSIQDKNKQEELEKKILENEKTIDTLKIQILNLQKKTVLLK
;
A
#
# COMPACT_ATOMS: atom_id res chain seq x y z
N MET A 1 -9.80 35.76 -11.40
CA MET A 1 -8.52 35.03 -11.32
C MET A 1 -8.70 33.86 -10.36
N ASP A 2 -8.11 32.67 -10.58
CA ASP A 2 -8.26 31.56 -9.61
C ASP A 2 -7.47 31.88 -8.31
N ASN A 3 -7.92 31.35 -7.16
CA ASN A 3 -7.28 31.58 -5.86
C ASN A 3 -5.80 31.14 -5.84
N LYS A 4 -5.44 30.06 -6.55
CA LYS A 4 -4.04 29.62 -6.66
C LYS A 4 -3.20 30.55 -7.51
N GLU A 5 -3.78 31.09 -8.57
CA GLU A 5 -3.11 32.07 -9.43
C GLU A 5 -2.92 33.37 -8.64
N LEU A 6 -3.98 33.88 -8.00
CA LEU A 6 -3.95 35.05 -7.13
C LEU A 6 -2.94 34.93 -6.00
N LEU A 7 -2.86 33.79 -5.33
CA LEU A 7 -1.85 33.52 -4.33
C LEU A 7 -0.43 33.72 -4.86
N LYS A 8 -0.13 33.21 -6.07
CA LYS A 8 1.22 33.33 -6.66
C LYS A 8 1.60 34.79 -6.89
N TYR A 9 0.69 35.59 -7.45
CA TYR A 9 0.94 37.01 -7.69
C TYR A 9 1.11 37.76 -6.37
N LEU A 10 0.15 37.64 -5.44
CA LEU A 10 0.24 38.33 -4.14
C LEU A 10 1.48 37.90 -3.34
N TYR A 11 1.85 36.62 -3.39
CA TYR A 11 3.07 36.14 -2.77
C TYR A 11 4.32 36.75 -3.41
N PHE A 12 4.36 36.88 -4.74
CA PHE A 12 5.47 37.50 -5.44
C PHE A 12 5.69 38.97 -5.04
N PHE A 13 4.61 39.76 -4.98
CA PHE A 13 4.63 41.14 -4.47
C PHE A 13 4.91 41.22 -2.96
N SER A 14 4.60 40.18 -2.18
CA SER A 14 4.96 40.14 -0.75
C SER A 14 6.46 39.94 -0.51
N LYS A 15 7.16 39.36 -1.49
CA LYS A 15 8.58 39.01 -1.40
C LYS A 15 9.49 39.99 -2.11
N ASN A 16 8.96 40.76 -3.06
CA ASN A 16 9.73 41.64 -3.90
C ASN A 16 8.99 42.97 -4.02
N ILE A 17 9.75 44.07 -3.95
CA ILE A 17 9.29 45.35 -4.50
C ILE A 17 9.41 45.21 -6.02
N VAL A 18 8.29 45.31 -6.73
CA VAL A 18 8.25 45.01 -8.17
C VAL A 18 8.49 46.28 -8.95
N ASP A 19 9.70 46.47 -9.44
CA ASP A 19 10.09 47.58 -10.30
C ASP A 19 10.15 47.10 -11.76
N LEU A 20 9.24 47.59 -12.60
CA LEU A 20 9.15 47.27 -14.03
C LEU A 20 10.23 47.92 -14.87
N SER A 21 11.00 48.88 -14.33
CA SER A 21 12.13 49.48 -15.02
C SER A 21 13.41 48.63 -14.90
N ASN A 22 13.50 47.82 -13.85
CA ASN A 22 14.66 47.00 -13.52
C ASN A 22 14.76 45.72 -14.36
N ASP A 23 15.80 45.59 -15.18
CA ASP A 23 15.96 44.45 -16.10
C ASP A 23 16.07 43.10 -15.39
N ASN A 24 16.70 43.02 -14.21
CA ASN A 24 16.73 41.78 -13.42
C ASN A 24 15.34 41.40 -12.91
N MET A 25 14.48 42.38 -12.61
CA MET A 25 13.11 42.14 -12.20
C MET A 25 12.27 41.69 -13.39
N LYS A 26 12.44 42.31 -14.57
CA LYS A 26 11.77 41.88 -15.81
C LYS A 26 12.09 40.43 -16.14
N GLU A 27 13.36 40.04 -16.05
CA GLU A 27 13.79 38.65 -16.30
C GLU A 27 13.14 37.68 -15.30
N LYS A 28 13.10 38.03 -14.00
CA LYS A 28 12.40 37.21 -12.99
C LYS A 28 10.90 37.09 -13.27
N ILE A 29 10.26 38.17 -13.68
CA ILE A 29 8.84 38.19 -14.03
C ILE A 29 8.58 37.29 -15.25
N ASP A 30 9.38 37.43 -16.31
CA ASP A 30 9.20 36.66 -17.54
C ASP A 30 9.39 35.16 -17.28
N ASN A 31 10.41 34.79 -16.50
CA ASN A 31 10.66 33.40 -16.11
C ASN A 31 9.57 32.80 -15.21
N THR A 32 8.88 33.61 -14.40
CA THR A 32 7.89 33.12 -13.42
C THR A 32 6.47 33.11 -13.97
N PHE A 33 6.10 34.14 -14.74
CA PHE A 33 4.73 34.39 -15.17
C PHE A 33 4.59 34.60 -16.68
N GLY A 34 5.67 34.97 -17.37
CA GLY A 34 5.65 35.52 -18.72
C GLY A 34 5.32 37.00 -18.71
N TRP A 35 6.17 37.83 -19.33
CA TRP A 35 6.10 39.29 -19.25
C TRP A 35 4.74 39.86 -19.69
N ASN A 36 4.26 39.43 -20.86
CA ASN A 36 2.99 39.90 -21.42
C ASN A 36 1.77 39.47 -20.61
N VAL A 37 1.86 38.32 -19.91
CA VAL A 37 0.77 37.83 -19.06
C VAL A 37 0.77 38.63 -17.76
N PHE A 38 1.94 38.85 -17.18
CA PHE A 38 2.10 39.59 -15.93
C PHE A 38 1.57 41.03 -16.04
N LEU A 39 1.91 41.76 -17.11
CA LEU A 39 1.43 43.13 -17.31
C LEU A 39 -0.10 43.22 -17.37
N LYS A 40 -0.76 42.28 -18.06
CA LYS A 40 -2.23 42.23 -18.11
C LYS A 40 -2.86 41.96 -16.73
N LYS A 41 -2.15 41.23 -15.87
CA LYS A 41 -2.61 40.90 -14.53
C LYS A 41 -2.33 42.01 -13.52
N ILE A 42 -1.28 42.82 -13.71
CA ILE A 42 -1.03 44.01 -12.89
C ILE A 42 -2.22 44.95 -12.94
N THR A 43 -2.70 45.29 -14.14
CA THR A 43 -3.85 46.20 -14.31
C THR A 43 -5.08 45.69 -13.56
N PHE A 44 -5.35 44.38 -13.63
CA PHE A 44 -6.45 43.77 -12.86
C PHE A 44 -6.25 43.82 -11.34
N LEU A 45 -5.01 43.59 -10.87
CA LEU A 45 -4.68 43.60 -9.44
C LEU A 45 -4.71 45.02 -8.84
N GLU A 46 -4.45 46.03 -9.65
CA GLU A 46 -4.44 47.44 -9.29
C GLU A 46 -5.84 48.06 -9.39
N ASP A 47 -6.44 48.05 -10.59
CA ASP A 47 -7.66 48.80 -10.90
C ASP A 47 -8.92 48.11 -10.35
N ASP A 48 -9.05 46.80 -10.60
CA ASP A 48 -10.29 46.07 -10.31
C ASP A 48 -10.36 45.60 -8.85
N GLU A 49 -9.23 45.17 -8.29
CA GLU A 49 -9.19 44.53 -6.97
C GLU A 49 -8.47 45.36 -5.89
N SER A 50 -7.71 46.38 -6.28
CA SER A 50 -6.91 47.24 -5.39
C SER A 50 -6.03 46.47 -4.39
N LEU A 51 -5.39 45.40 -4.86
CA LEU A 51 -4.54 44.52 -4.06
C LEU A 51 -3.07 44.93 -4.10
N ILE A 52 -2.69 45.65 -5.15
CA ILE A 52 -1.40 46.29 -5.31
C ILE A 52 -1.62 47.79 -5.55
N PHE A 53 -0.59 48.58 -5.32
CA PHE A 53 -0.57 50.00 -5.62
C PHE A 53 0.72 50.39 -6.34
N GLU A 54 0.60 51.28 -7.31
CA GLU A 54 1.71 51.95 -8.00
C GLU A 54 2.30 53.06 -7.13
N HIS A 55 3.64 53.17 -7.11
CA HIS A 55 4.37 54.26 -6.45
C HIS A 55 4.55 55.46 -7.37
N ASP A 56 5.01 56.59 -6.82
CA ASP A 56 5.15 57.87 -7.54
C ASP A 56 6.03 57.79 -8.81
N ASP A 57 6.91 56.80 -8.91
CA ASP A 57 7.80 56.57 -10.06
C ASP A 57 7.13 55.88 -11.26
N ARG A 58 5.85 55.50 -11.13
CA ARG A 58 5.01 54.85 -12.15
C ARG A 58 5.57 53.56 -12.74
N ASN A 59 6.49 52.92 -12.02
CA ASN A 59 7.12 51.68 -12.45
C ASN A 59 7.26 50.69 -11.30
N THR A 60 7.18 51.18 -10.06
CA THR A 60 7.26 50.34 -8.87
C THR A 60 5.87 50.05 -8.34
N TYR A 61 5.67 48.79 -7.95
CA TYR A 61 4.42 48.27 -7.39
C TYR A 61 4.66 47.54 -6.08
N SER A 62 3.77 47.75 -5.11
CA SER A 62 3.77 47.06 -3.82
C SER A 62 2.38 46.55 -3.44
N LEU A 63 2.33 45.63 -2.49
CA LEU A 63 1.08 45.08 -1.96
C LEU A 63 0.36 46.11 -1.06
N THR A 64 -0.96 46.20 -1.17
CA THR A 64 -1.80 46.96 -0.22
C THR A 64 -2.09 46.13 1.04
N ASP A 65 -2.56 46.77 2.12
CA ASP A 65 -3.04 46.06 3.33
C ASP A 65 -4.17 45.07 3.01
N LYS A 66 -5.04 45.43 2.05
CA LYS A 66 -6.09 44.54 1.52
C LYS A 66 -5.46 43.32 0.84
N GLY A 67 -4.45 43.52 0.01
CA GLY A 67 -3.68 42.44 -0.61
C GLY A 67 -3.03 41.50 0.42
N VAL A 68 -2.48 42.05 1.52
CA VAL A 68 -1.88 41.25 2.60
C VAL A 68 -2.96 40.39 3.29
N SER A 69 -4.12 40.98 3.57
CA SER A 69 -5.23 40.28 4.22
C SER A 69 -5.77 39.13 3.36
N ILE A 70 -5.93 39.35 2.06
CA ILE A 70 -6.36 38.32 1.11
C ILE A 70 -5.31 37.22 0.97
N LEU A 71 -4.02 37.58 0.87
CA LEU A 71 -2.93 36.60 0.84
C LEU A 71 -2.98 35.65 2.04
N ASN A 72 -3.18 36.19 3.24
CA ASN A 72 -3.29 35.39 4.46
C ASN A 72 -4.56 34.53 4.47
N THR A 73 -5.68 35.07 4.00
CA THR A 73 -6.96 34.33 3.91
C THR A 73 -6.83 33.12 2.98
N ILE A 74 -6.34 33.33 1.75
CA ILE A 74 -6.17 32.26 0.75
C ILE A 74 -5.18 31.20 1.26
N LYS A 75 -4.09 31.63 1.91
CA LYS A 75 -3.10 30.71 2.48
C LYS A 75 -3.72 29.83 3.58
N ASN A 76 -4.49 30.42 4.48
CA ASN A 76 -5.15 29.68 5.56
C ASN A 76 -6.20 28.70 5.01
N GLU A 77 -6.94 29.08 3.98
CA GLU A 77 -7.93 28.21 3.32
C GLU A 77 -7.25 27.01 2.65
N LEU A 78 -6.16 27.23 1.91
CA LEU A 78 -5.36 26.14 1.32
C LEU A 78 -4.74 25.23 2.38
N ASP A 79 -4.22 25.79 3.48
CA ASP A 79 -3.68 24.99 4.58
C ASP A 79 -4.78 24.14 5.26
N PHE A 80 -6.00 24.67 5.36
CA PHE A 80 -7.15 23.95 5.88
C PHE A 80 -7.58 22.81 4.94
N GLU A 81 -7.71 23.08 3.64
CA GLU A 81 -8.05 22.07 2.64
C GLU A 81 -7.00 20.95 2.59
N ASN A 82 -5.71 21.30 2.59
CA ASN A 82 -4.62 20.33 2.59
C ASN A 82 -4.66 19.43 3.84
N LYS A 83 -4.95 20.01 5.02
CA LYS A 83 -5.14 19.23 6.26
C LYS A 83 -6.32 18.28 6.14
N LYS A 84 -7.46 18.74 5.61
CA LYS A 84 -8.65 17.92 5.40
C LYS A 84 -8.37 16.75 4.46
N GLN A 85 -7.75 17.01 3.30
CA GLN A 85 -7.37 15.99 2.34
C GLN A 85 -6.40 14.97 2.94
N LYS A 86 -5.45 15.41 3.77
CA LYS A 86 -4.51 14.52 4.46
C LYS A 86 -5.23 13.57 5.42
N ILE A 87 -6.19 14.07 6.19
CA ILE A 87 -7.00 13.26 7.10
C ILE A 87 -7.85 12.25 6.32
N GLU A 88 -8.48 12.67 5.23
CA GLU A 88 -9.26 11.77 4.36
C GLU A 88 -8.38 10.68 3.73
N LEU A 89 -7.18 11.03 3.28
CA LEU A 89 -6.20 10.07 2.75
C LEU A 89 -5.74 9.07 3.82
N ASP A 90 -5.47 9.52 5.04
CA ASP A 90 -5.05 8.66 6.14
C ASP A 90 -6.19 7.71 6.57
N ASN A 91 -7.44 8.18 6.54
CA ASN A 91 -8.63 7.34 6.74
C ASN A 91 -8.77 6.29 5.64
N LEU A 92 -8.58 6.66 4.37
CA LEU A 92 -8.61 5.74 3.23
C LEU A 92 -7.51 4.68 3.32
N LYS A 93 -6.28 5.08 3.68
CA LYS A 93 -5.17 4.14 3.92
C LYS A 93 -5.48 3.16 5.03
N THR A 94 -6.08 3.65 6.13
CA THR A 94 -6.47 2.83 7.26
C THR A 94 -7.54 1.82 6.86
N SER A 95 -8.59 2.26 6.18
CA SER A 95 -9.64 1.39 5.63
C SER A 95 -9.08 0.33 4.69
N THR A 96 -8.18 0.71 3.78
CA THR A 96 -7.52 -0.21 2.85
C THR A 96 -6.65 -1.23 3.58
N ARG A 97 -5.92 -0.81 4.62
CA ARG A 97 -5.10 -1.71 5.44
C ARG A 97 -5.97 -2.73 6.18
N VAL A 98 -7.08 -2.29 6.77
CA VAL A 98 -8.05 -3.17 7.45
C VAL A 98 -8.66 -4.15 6.44
N ASN A 99 -9.10 -3.69 5.28
CA ASN A 99 -9.62 -4.57 4.22
C ASN A 99 -8.59 -5.59 3.75
N LYS A 100 -7.33 -5.18 3.56
CA LYS A 100 -6.24 -6.10 3.17
C LYS A 100 -5.95 -7.13 4.26
N PHE A 101 -6.04 -6.74 5.53
CA PHE A 101 -5.90 -7.66 6.65
C PHE A 101 -7.04 -8.69 6.67
N LEU A 102 -8.29 -8.24 6.57
CA LEU A 102 -9.47 -9.11 6.51
C LEU A 102 -9.44 -10.07 5.32
N LEU A 103 -9.01 -9.60 4.15
CA LEU A 103 -8.84 -10.44 2.97
C LEU A 103 -7.78 -11.52 3.18
N LYS A 104 -6.66 -11.20 3.83
CA LYS A 104 -5.62 -12.20 4.15
C LYS A 104 -6.09 -13.24 5.16
N THR A 105 -6.82 -12.83 6.19
CA THR A 105 -7.30 -13.73 7.25
C THR A 105 -8.49 -14.59 6.83
N LYS A 106 -9.29 -14.18 5.83
CA LYS A 106 -10.41 -14.99 5.32
C LYS A 106 -10.01 -16.36 4.76
N TRP A 107 -8.82 -16.49 4.18
CA TRP A 107 -8.38 -17.74 3.55
C TRP A 107 -7.56 -18.64 4.47
N ALA A 108 -7.01 -18.09 5.56
CA ALA A 108 -6.16 -18.87 6.49
C ALA A 108 -6.87 -20.08 7.12
N PRO A 109 -8.15 -20.00 7.55
CA PRO A 109 -8.88 -21.17 8.06
C PRO A 109 -9.10 -22.24 6.99
N LEU A 110 -9.38 -21.81 5.74
CA LEU A 110 -9.59 -22.74 4.62
C LEU A 110 -8.31 -23.51 4.29
N PHE A 111 -7.15 -22.85 4.25
CA PHE A 111 -5.86 -23.52 4.04
C PHE A 111 -5.54 -24.54 5.14
N LEU A 112 -5.84 -24.21 6.40
CA LEU A 112 -5.70 -25.12 7.54
C LEU A 112 -6.60 -26.36 7.40
N SER A 113 -7.85 -26.18 6.98
CA SER A 113 -8.76 -27.29 6.72
C SER A 113 -8.28 -28.18 5.57
N PHE A 114 -7.81 -27.61 4.47
CA PHE A 114 -7.23 -28.39 3.37
C PHE A 114 -6.00 -29.17 3.82
N ALA A 115 -5.08 -28.55 4.56
CA ALA A 115 -3.89 -29.22 5.08
C ALA A 115 -4.25 -30.41 5.98
N ALA A 116 -5.26 -30.27 6.84
CA ALA A 116 -5.73 -31.36 7.70
C ALA A 116 -6.29 -32.55 6.89
N ILE A 117 -7.01 -32.27 5.79
CA ILE A 117 -7.51 -33.32 4.89
C ILE A 117 -6.34 -34.08 4.26
N PHE A 118 -5.33 -33.38 3.74
CA PHE A 118 -4.15 -34.02 3.14
C PHE A 118 -3.37 -34.88 4.15
N VAL A 119 -3.18 -34.38 5.37
CA VAL A 119 -2.51 -35.14 6.44
C VAL A 119 -3.30 -36.40 6.80
N SER A 120 -4.63 -36.30 6.89
CA SER A 120 -5.51 -37.44 7.17
C SER A 120 -5.42 -38.51 6.07
N ILE A 121 -5.45 -38.10 4.80
CA ILE A 121 -5.31 -39.02 3.66
C ILE A 121 -3.93 -39.70 3.69
N TYR A 122 -2.87 -38.93 3.92
CA TYR A 122 -1.50 -39.45 3.98
C TYR A 122 -1.33 -40.50 5.08
N LEU A 123 -1.80 -40.20 6.29
CA LEU A 123 -1.74 -41.14 7.42
C LEU A 123 -2.56 -42.41 7.12
N SER A 124 -3.76 -42.26 6.54
CA SER A 124 -4.60 -43.41 6.19
C SER A 124 -3.93 -44.37 5.19
N ILE A 125 -3.21 -43.84 4.19
CA ILE A 125 -2.46 -44.66 3.24
C ILE A 125 -1.27 -45.35 3.93
N GLN A 126 -0.56 -44.64 4.80
CA GLN A 126 0.58 -45.19 5.53
C GLN A 126 0.17 -46.34 6.45
N ASP A 127 -0.97 -46.22 7.14
CA ASP A 127 -1.47 -47.25 8.05
C ASP A 127 -1.95 -48.48 7.29
N LYS A 128 -2.62 -48.31 6.14
CA LYS A 128 -3.00 -49.44 5.28
C LYS A 128 -1.79 -50.24 4.79
N ASN A 129 -0.75 -49.55 4.34
CA ASN A 129 0.48 -50.21 3.87
C ASN A 129 1.16 -51.01 4.99
N LYS A 130 1.20 -50.48 6.22
CA LYS A 130 1.73 -51.19 7.39
C LYS A 130 0.88 -52.40 7.75
N GLN A 131 -0.44 -52.28 7.67
CA GLN A 131 -1.35 -53.38 7.96
C GLN A 131 -1.17 -54.53 6.95
N GLU A 132 -1.09 -54.23 5.65
CA GLU A 132 -0.81 -55.23 4.61
C GLU A 132 0.55 -55.92 4.81
N GLU A 133 1.58 -55.18 5.25
CA GLU A 133 2.89 -55.75 5.56
C GLU A 133 2.81 -56.72 6.76
N LEU A 134 2.06 -56.36 7.80
CA LEU A 134 1.85 -57.19 8.97
C LEU A 134 1.06 -58.46 8.62
N GLU A 135 0.02 -58.35 7.81
CA GLU A 135 -0.77 -59.50 7.34
C GLU A 135 0.09 -60.49 6.55
N LYS A 136 0.99 -60.00 5.68
CA LYS A 136 1.93 -60.86 4.95
C LYS A 136 2.89 -61.60 5.90
N LYS A 137 3.43 -60.91 6.90
CA LYS A 137 4.33 -61.52 7.91
C LYS A 137 3.61 -62.58 8.76
N ILE A 138 2.35 -62.33 9.13
CA ILE A 138 1.54 -63.32 9.86
C ILE A 138 1.35 -64.57 8.99
N LEU A 139 0.96 -64.41 7.73
CA LEU A 139 0.76 -65.54 6.81
C LEU A 139 2.05 -66.35 6.57
N GLU A 140 3.19 -65.68 6.45
CA GLU A 140 4.49 -66.35 6.30
C GLU A 140 4.88 -67.15 7.55
N ASN A 141 4.63 -66.59 8.73
CA ASN A 141 4.85 -67.28 10.01
C ASN A 141 3.93 -68.50 10.16
N GLU A 142 2.66 -68.40 9.76
CA GLU A 142 1.72 -69.52 9.79
C GLU A 142 2.19 -70.69 8.91
N LYS A 143 2.61 -70.41 7.68
CA LYS A 143 3.18 -71.44 6.77
C LYS A 143 4.43 -72.09 7.34
N THR A 144 5.28 -71.30 8.00
CA THR A 144 6.51 -71.80 8.66
C THR A 144 6.15 -72.72 9.83
N ILE A 145 5.16 -72.35 10.63
CA ILE A 145 4.67 -73.18 11.74
C ILE A 145 4.12 -74.51 11.23
N ASP A 146 3.33 -74.50 10.15
CA ASP A 146 2.74 -75.73 9.61
C ASP A 146 3.78 -76.67 8.99
N THR A 147 4.78 -76.13 8.29
CA THR A 147 5.90 -76.93 7.79
C THR A 147 6.72 -77.55 8.92
N LEU A 148 7.00 -76.80 10.00
CA LEU A 148 7.67 -77.32 11.19
C LEU A 148 6.84 -78.43 11.87
N LYS A 149 5.52 -78.26 11.99
CA LYS A 149 4.63 -79.31 12.53
C LYS A 149 4.71 -80.60 11.71
N ILE A 150 4.68 -80.50 10.38
CA ILE A 150 4.79 -81.67 9.48
C ILE A 150 6.16 -82.36 9.65
N GLN A 151 7.24 -81.59 9.74
CA GLN A 151 8.59 -82.13 9.95
C GLN A 151 8.70 -82.87 11.28
N ILE A 152 8.20 -82.28 12.38
CA ILE A 152 8.17 -82.93 13.70
C ILE A 152 7.38 -84.23 13.65
N LEU A 153 6.22 -84.23 13.00
CA LEU A 153 5.36 -85.41 12.90
C LEU A 153 6.01 -86.54 12.09
N ASN A 154 6.74 -86.19 11.03
CA ASN A 154 7.54 -87.14 10.24
C ASN A 154 8.74 -87.68 11.02
N LEU A 155 9.42 -86.84 11.80
CA LEU A 155 10.50 -87.27 12.68
C LEU A 155 9.98 -88.27 13.73
N GLN A 156 8.88 -87.95 14.42
CA GLN A 156 8.26 -88.84 15.41
C GLN A 156 7.92 -90.22 14.81
N LYS A 157 7.32 -90.26 13.63
CA LYS A 157 7.02 -91.53 12.92
C LYS A 157 8.29 -92.33 12.63
N LYS A 158 9.38 -91.67 12.22
CA LYS A 158 10.66 -92.32 11.94
C LYS A 158 11.30 -92.90 13.19
N THR A 159 11.20 -92.21 14.34
CA THR A 159 11.74 -92.69 15.62
C THR A 159 10.97 -93.90 16.16
N VAL A 160 9.66 -94.00 15.88
CA VAL A 160 8.84 -95.16 16.26
C VAL A 160 9.16 -96.38 15.40
N LEU A 161 9.52 -96.21 14.13
CA LEU A 161 9.90 -97.31 13.23
C LEU A 161 11.31 -97.87 13.49
N LEU A 162 12.14 -97.16 14.25
CA LEU A 162 13.51 -97.56 14.59
C LEU A 162 13.63 -98.18 15.99
N LYS A 163 12.51 -98.33 16.71
CA LYS A 163 12.40 -99.05 17.99
C LYS A 163 11.69 -100.38 17.76
#